data_AF-A0A3B8Q4V4-F1
#
_entry.id   AF-A0A3B8Q4V4-F1
#
_cell.length_a   1.000
_cell.length_b   1.000
_cell.length_c   1.000
_cell.angle_alpha   90.00
_cell.angle_beta   90.00
_cell.angle_gamma   90.00
#
_symmetry.space_group_name_H-M   'P 1'
#
loop_
_entity.id
_entity.type
_entity.pdbx_description
1 polymer ?
#
loop_
_entity_poly.entity_id
_entity_poly.type
_entity_poly.pdbx_seq_one_letter_code
_entity_poly.pdbx_strand_id
1 'polypeptide(L)'
;MKATVTSKGQITIPLAIRRKLRLHTGTVIEFDEEADCLKATKVVDRERMRSAVGLARKELAARTTLQWLEELRGPVELPRRRK
;
A
#
# COMPACT_ATOMS: atom_id res chain seq x y z
N MET A 1 -10.25 2.46 23.00
CA MET A 1 -11.11 1.46 22.33
C MET A 1 -10.62 0.09 22.74
N LYS A 2 -11.51 -0.87 23.02
CA LYS A 2 -11.16 -2.23 23.48
C LYS A 2 -11.91 -3.25 22.61
N ALA A 3 -11.37 -4.45 22.48
CA ALA A 3 -12.03 -5.59 21.86
C ALA A 3 -11.79 -6.84 22.72
N THR A 4 -12.74 -7.77 22.71
CA THR A 4 -12.67 -9.01 23.50
C THR A 4 -12.29 -10.16 22.57
N VAL A 5 -11.40 -11.04 23.05
CA VAL A 5 -11.07 -12.29 22.37
C VAL A 5 -12.24 -13.25 22.52
N THR A 6 -12.70 -13.84 21.42
CA THR A 6 -13.78 -14.84 21.45
C THR A 6 -13.27 -16.17 21.99
N SER A 7 -14.17 -17.10 22.31
CA SER A 7 -13.81 -18.47 22.73
C SER A 7 -12.95 -19.23 21.71
N LYS A 8 -12.97 -18.82 20.45
CA LYS A 8 -12.16 -19.39 19.37
C LYS A 8 -10.81 -18.67 19.18
N GLY A 9 -10.44 -17.75 20.08
CA GLY A 9 -9.20 -16.98 19.97
C GLY A 9 -9.25 -15.84 18.92
N GLN A 10 -10.42 -15.49 18.39
CA GLN A 10 -10.54 -14.45 17.38
C GLN A 10 -10.76 -13.08 18.02
N ILE A 11 -10.23 -12.02 17.40
CA ILE A 11 -10.50 -10.63 17.82
C ILE A 11 -11.30 -9.93 16.73
N THR A 12 -12.42 -9.32 17.10
CA THR A 12 -13.16 -8.46 16.18
C THR A 12 -12.48 -7.10 16.08
N ILE A 13 -12.08 -6.70 14.87
CA ILE A 13 -11.50 -5.38 14.62
C ILE A 13 -12.64 -4.35 14.52
N PRO A 14 -12.70 -3.34 15.41
CA PRO A 14 -13.75 -2.33 15.38
C PRO A 14 -13.81 -1.54 14.06
N LEU A 15 -15.00 -1.09 13.68
CA LEU A 15 -15.26 -0.44 12.38
C LEU A 15 -14.33 0.75 12.10
N ALA A 16 -14.06 1.59 13.11
CA ALA A 16 -13.18 2.76 12.96
C ALA A 16 -11.75 2.35 12.55
N ILE A 17 -11.21 1.30 13.18
CA ILE A 17 -9.88 0.77 12.86
C ILE A 17 -9.90 0.11 11.48
N ARG A 18 -10.92 -0.68 11.16
CA ARG A 18 -11.08 -1.27 9.82
C ARG A 18 -11.08 -0.22 8.71
N ARG A 19 -11.82 0.87 8.89
CA ARG A 19 -11.88 1.97 7.90
C ARG A 19 -10.54 2.68 7.79
N LYS A 20 -9.92 3.01 8.92
CA LYS A 20 -8.60 3.68 8.97
C LYS A 20 -7.52 2.86 8.27
N LEU A 21 -7.49 1.55 8.52
CA LEU A 21 -6.50 0.64 7.96
C LEU A 21 -6.94 0.04 6.61
N ARG A 22 -8.12 0.38 6.08
CA ARG A 22 -8.72 -0.20 4.87
C ARG A 22 -8.75 -1.74 4.89
N LEU A 23 -9.17 -2.33 6.02
CA LEU A 23 -9.30 -3.78 6.19
C LEU A 23 -10.71 -4.22 5.73
N HIS A 24 -10.74 -5.08 4.72
CA HIS A 24 -11.95 -5.61 4.11
C HIS A 24 -12.07 -7.10 4.40
N THR A 25 -13.27 -7.66 4.23
CA THR A 25 -13.47 -9.11 4.31
C THR A 25 -12.53 -9.80 3.31
N GLY A 26 -11.83 -10.85 3.75
CA GLY A 26 -10.83 -11.54 2.94
C GLY A 26 -9.45 -10.87 2.88
N THR A 27 -9.24 -9.74 3.58
CA THR A 27 -7.88 -9.17 3.70
C THR A 27 -7.02 -10.10 4.54
N VAL A 28 -5.89 -10.53 3.98
CA VAL A 28 -4.89 -11.34 4.68
C VAL A 28 -3.95 -10.41 5.45
N ILE A 29 -3.73 -10.74 6.72
CA ILE A 29 -2.78 -10.07 7.59
C ILE A 29 -1.76 -11.08 8.11
N GLU A 30 -0.53 -10.65 8.26
CA GLU A 30 0.57 -11.41 8.83
C GLU A 30 0.82 -10.89 10.25
N PHE A 31 0.89 -11.79 11.22
CA PHE A 31 1.21 -11.46 12.60
C PHE A 31 2.72 -11.52 12.81
N ASP A 32 3.24 -10.57 13.57
CA ASP A 32 4.63 -10.53 13.99
C ASP A 32 4.72 -11.21 15.37
N GLU A 33 5.18 -12.46 15.39
CA GLU A 33 5.25 -13.28 16.61
C GLU A 33 6.37 -12.85 17.57
N GLU A 34 7.37 -12.13 17.07
CA GLU A 34 8.50 -11.63 17.87
C GLU A 34 8.20 -10.28 18.52
N ALA A 35 7.07 -9.64 18.18
CA ALA A 35 6.71 -8.34 18.72
C ALA A 35 6.23 -8.43 20.17
N ASP A 36 6.71 -7.51 21.01
CA ASP A 36 6.25 -7.33 22.40
C ASP A 36 4.75 -6.96 22.52
N CYS A 37 4.09 -6.70 21.41
CA CYS A 37 2.67 -6.38 21.34
C CYS A 37 2.00 -7.00 20.11
N LEU A 38 0.67 -7.05 20.12
CA LEU A 38 -0.11 -7.54 18.97
C LEU A 38 0.12 -6.63 17.75
N LYS A 39 1.03 -7.05 16.90
CA LYS A 39 1.40 -6.36 15.67
C LYS A 39 1.07 -7.24 14.49
N ALA A 40 0.38 -6.65 13.52
CA ALA A 40 0.07 -7.32 12.28
C ALA A 40 0.13 -6.34 11.12
N THR A 41 0.59 -6.81 9.97
CA THR A 41 0.68 -6.04 8.74
C THR A 41 -0.13 -6.69 7.64
N LYS A 42 -0.66 -5.87 6.72
CA LYS A 42 -1.33 -6.40 5.53
C LYS A 42 -0.32 -7.15 4.68
N VAL A 43 -0.69 -8.35 4.24
CA VAL A 43 0.11 -9.07 3.25
C VAL A 43 -0.03 -8.37 1.91
N VAL A 44 1.11 -8.09 1.28
CA VAL A 44 1.18 -7.51 -0.06
C VAL A 44 1.87 -8.51 -0.96
N ASP A 45 1.15 -8.94 -1.99
CA ASP A 45 1.72 -9.79 -3.03
C ASP A 45 2.65 -8.95 -3.92
N ARG A 46 3.95 -9.03 -3.63
CA ARG A 46 5.00 -8.30 -4.33
C ARG A 46 5.16 -8.76 -5.78
N GLU A 47 4.91 -10.04 -6.07
CA GLU A 47 5.06 -10.57 -7.42
C GLU A 47 3.94 -10.05 -8.31
N ARG A 48 2.69 -10.13 -7.84
CA ARG A 48 1.53 -9.55 -8.53
C ARG A 48 1.65 -8.04 -8.68
N MET A 49 2.19 -7.34 -7.69
CA MET A 49 2.46 -5.91 -7.83
C MET A 49 3.49 -5.65 -8.94
N ARG A 50 4.56 -6.44 -9.01
CA ARG A 50 5.61 -6.31 -10.03
C ARG A 50 5.13 -6.70 -11.42
N SER A 51 4.20 -7.65 -11.55
CA SER A 51 3.67 -8.06 -12.85
C SER A 51 2.93 -6.95 -13.59
N ALA A 52 2.48 -5.90 -12.87
CA ALA A 52 1.90 -4.72 -13.48
C ALA A 52 2.93 -3.82 -14.20
N VAL A 53 4.23 -3.96 -13.89
CA VAL A 53 5.28 -3.12 -14.47
C VAL A 53 5.41 -3.43 -15.95
N GLY A 54 5.17 -2.42 -16.79
CA GLY A 54 5.31 -2.52 -18.24
C GLY A 54 4.08 -3.01 -18.99
N LEU A 55 2.93 -3.23 -18.33
CA LEU A 55 1.68 -3.60 -19.01
C LEU A 55 1.20 -2.52 -19.99
N ALA A 56 1.33 -1.25 -19.63
CA ALA A 56 0.82 -0.12 -20.41
C ALA A 56 1.84 0.49 -21.39
N ARG A 57 2.84 -0.29 -21.85
CA ARG A 57 3.94 0.22 -22.68
C ARG A 57 3.45 0.81 -24.01
N LYS A 58 2.42 0.22 -24.63
CA LYS A 58 1.91 0.67 -25.92
C LYS A 58 1.01 1.91 -25.76
N GLU A 59 0.15 1.87 -24.76
CA GLU A 59 -0.82 2.90 -24.40
C GLU A 59 -0.13 4.20 -23.97
N LEU A 60 1.00 4.08 -23.27
CA LEU A 60 1.78 5.22 -22.77
C LEU A 60 2.95 5.61 -23.67
N ALA A 61 3.13 4.95 -24.83
CA ALA A 61 4.28 5.19 -25.72
C ALA A 61 4.34 6.61 -26.29
N ALA A 62 3.18 7.28 -26.41
CA ALA A 62 3.08 8.60 -27.03
C ALA A 62 3.71 9.74 -26.20
N ARG A 63 3.96 9.51 -24.91
CA ARG A 63 4.49 10.55 -24.00
C ARG A 63 5.67 10.02 -23.20
N THR A 64 6.68 10.86 -23.05
CA THR A 64 7.82 10.58 -22.19
C THR A 64 7.42 10.68 -20.71
N THR A 65 8.20 10.04 -19.83
CA THR A 65 8.01 10.15 -18.38
C THR A 65 8.06 11.61 -17.90
N LEU A 66 8.90 12.45 -18.52
CA LEU A 66 8.98 13.88 -18.18
C LEU A 66 7.68 14.63 -18.49
N GLN A 67 7.07 14.38 -19.65
CA GLN A 67 5.81 15.00 -20.03
C GLN A 67 4.67 14.60 -19.08
N TRP A 68 4.60 13.33 -18.68
CA TRP A 68 3.64 12.87 -17.67
C TRP A 68 3.87 13.52 -16.30
N LEU A 69 5.13 13.66 -15.89
CA LEU A 69 5.46 14.30 -14.62
C LEU A 69 5.08 15.78 -14.62
N GLU A 70 5.37 16.50 -15.71
CA GLU A 70 5.01 17.91 -15.84
C GLU A 70 3.49 18.13 -15.84
N GLU A 71 2.71 17.26 -16.48
CA GLU A 71 1.25 17.34 -16.48
C GLU A 71 0.63 17.03 -15.11
N LEU A 72 1.08 15.95 -14.45
CA LEU A 72 0.47 15.48 -13.20
C LEU A 72 0.93 16.27 -11.97
N ARG A 73 2.19 16.70 -11.95
CA ARG A 73 2.80 17.39 -10.81
C ARG A 73 2.91 18.90 -11.04
N GLY A 74 2.95 19.35 -12.29
CA GLY A 74 3.31 20.70 -12.66
C GLY A 74 4.83 20.89 -12.86
N PRO A 75 5.24 22.06 -13.38
CA PRO A 75 6.64 22.41 -13.53
C PRO A 75 7.32 22.56 -12.15
N VAL A 76 8.58 22.14 -12.06
CA VAL A 76 9.36 22.18 -10.82
C VAL A 76 10.74 22.78 -11.11
N GLU A 77 11.16 23.75 -10.29
CA GLU A 77 12.55 24.24 -10.33
C GLU A 77 13.50 23.17 -9.78
N LEU A 78 14.41 22.71 -10.62
CA LEU A 78 15.41 21.73 -10.23
C LEU A 78 16.60 22.44 -9.55
N PRO A 79 17.17 21.84 -8.48
CA PRO A 79 18.40 22.36 -7.89
C PRO A 79 19.53 22.32 -8.92
N ARG A 80 20.46 23.28 -8.83
CA ARG A 80 21.64 23.35 -9.72
C ARG A 80 22.39 22.01 -9.68
N ARG A 81 22.59 21.39 -10.85
CA ARG A 81 23.41 20.18 -10.97
C ARG A 81 24.81 20.46 -10.40
N ARG A 82 25.25 19.63 -9.45
CA ARG A 82 26.67 19.60 -9.07
C ARG A 82 27.47 19.12 -10.29
N LYS A 83 28.54 19.85 -10.61
CA LYS A 83 29.50 19.49 -11.65
C LYS A 83 30.23 18.20 -11.27
#